data_AF-A0AAV4VDW1-F1
#
_entry.id   AF-A0AAV4VDW1-F1
#
_cell.length_a   1.000
_cell.length_b   1.000
_cell.length_c   1.000
_cell.angle_alpha   90.00
_cell.angle_beta   90.00
_cell.angle_gamma   90.00
#
_symmetry.space_group_name_H-M   'P 1'
#
loop_
_entity.id
_entity.type
_entity.pdbx_description
1 polymer ?
#
loop_
_entity_poly.entity_id
_entity_poly.type
_entity_poly.pdbx_seq_one_letter_code
_entity_poly.pdbx_strand_id
1 'polypeptide(L)'
;MFPGLPPKTNQPAAFSKKYYKRKIKNFTMDSNSEVKSKLETVKVVVRCRPMSEKETTASYHKVVKLYPDRGGVEVQIKTQNSKYFTFDAVYDGGNQADIYDEVFRP
;
A
#
# COMPACT_ATOMS: atom_id res chain seq x y z
N MET A 1 -42.22 3.52 -3.05
CA MET A 1 -41.45 4.73 -3.40
C MET A 1 -40.27 4.77 -2.43
N PHE A 2 -39.11 4.22 -2.82
CA PHE A 2 -37.92 4.16 -1.94
C PHE A 2 -37.09 5.44 -2.15
N PRO A 3 -36.67 6.15 -1.09
CA PRO A 3 -35.81 7.32 -1.24
C PRO A 3 -34.45 6.88 -1.81
N GLY A 4 -34.06 7.49 -2.93
CA GLY A 4 -32.85 7.16 -3.67
C GLY A 4 -31.58 7.41 -2.84
N LEU A 5 -30.71 6.42 -2.80
CA LEU A 5 -29.35 6.54 -2.25
C LEU A 5 -28.53 7.51 -3.10
N PRO A 6 -27.72 8.40 -2.49
CA PRO A 6 -26.86 9.31 -3.24
C PRO A 6 -25.76 8.55 -3.99
N PRO A 7 -25.33 9.05 -5.16
CA PRO A 7 -24.27 8.42 -5.96
C PRO A 7 -22.97 8.41 -5.16
N LYS A 8 -22.39 7.23 -4.96
CA LYS A 8 -21.06 7.07 -4.36
C LYS A 8 -20.03 7.69 -5.30
N THR A 9 -19.59 8.90 -4.99
CA THR A 9 -18.41 9.51 -5.61
C THR A 9 -17.20 8.66 -5.25
N ASN A 10 -16.68 7.90 -6.21
CA ASN A 10 -15.41 7.19 -6.11
C ASN A 10 -14.24 8.18 -6.19
N GLN A 11 -14.19 9.14 -5.27
CA GLN A 11 -12.97 9.87 -5.01
C GLN A 11 -12.08 8.96 -4.15
N PRO A 12 -10.83 8.67 -4.55
CA PRO A 12 -9.93 7.97 -3.66
C PRO A 12 -9.75 8.85 -2.43
N ALA A 13 -10.23 8.38 -1.27
CA ALA A 13 -9.94 9.03 0.00
C ALA A 13 -8.44 9.35 0.01
N ALA A 14 -8.09 10.63 0.06
CA ALA A 14 -6.70 11.05 0.08
C ALA A 14 -6.01 10.22 1.17
N PHE A 15 -4.89 9.58 0.86
CA PHE A 15 -4.08 8.82 1.80
C PHE A 15 -3.49 9.81 2.81
N SER A 16 -4.36 10.27 3.72
CA SER A 16 -4.03 11.22 4.72
C SER A 16 -3.45 10.43 5.87
N LYS A 17 -2.17 10.62 6.13
CA LYS A 17 -1.53 10.16 7.39
C LYS A 17 -2.38 10.55 8.60
N LYS A 18 -3.16 11.64 8.52
CA LYS A 18 -4.14 12.09 9.52
C LYS A 18 -5.30 11.10 9.73
N TYR A 19 -5.83 10.45 8.69
CA TYR A 19 -6.93 9.49 8.79
C TYR A 19 -6.51 8.23 9.56
N TYR A 20 -5.36 7.65 9.22
CA TYR A 20 -4.85 6.46 9.93
C TYR A 20 -4.39 6.80 11.35
N LYS A 21 -3.69 7.93 11.55
CA LYS A 21 -3.27 8.40 12.89
C LYS A 21 -4.45 8.74 13.80
N ARG A 22 -5.56 9.25 13.24
CA ARG A 22 -6.82 9.49 13.96
C ARG A 22 -7.55 8.19 14.32
N LYS A 23 -7.47 7.16 13.48
CA LYS A 23 -8.03 5.83 13.78
C LYS A 23 -7.26 5.12 14.90
N ILE A 24 -5.94 5.26 14.95
CA ILE A 24 -5.11 4.71 16.04
C ILE A 24 -5.35 5.46 17.35
N LYS A 25 -5.39 6.80 17.34
CA LYS A 25 -5.65 7.62 18.54
C LYS A 25 -7.03 7.36 19.16
N ASN A 26 -8.02 7.02 18.35
CA ASN A 26 -9.36 6.68 18.83
C ASN A 26 -9.47 5.24 19.37
N PHE A 27 -8.42 4.42 19.24
CA PHE A 27 -8.40 3.04 19.75
C PHE A 27 -7.64 2.91 21.08
N THR A 28 -6.88 3.93 21.48
CA THR A 28 -6.34 4.03 22.85
C THR A 28 -7.42 4.55 23.78
N MET A 29 -8.06 3.66 24.55
CA MET A 29 -8.85 4.05 25.73
C MET A 29 -7.91 4.46 26.86
N ASP A 30 -8.34 5.46 27.63
CA ASP A 30 -7.61 6.05 28.72
C ASP A 30 -7.50 5.16 29.96
N SER A 31 -6.37 5.35 30.66
CA SER A 31 -6.13 5.24 32.11
C SER A 31 -5.70 3.89 32.75
N ASN A 32 -4.40 3.90 33.11
CA ASN A 32 -3.78 3.43 34.36
C ASN A 32 -3.27 1.96 34.47
N SER A 33 -2.02 1.87 34.96
CA SER A 33 -1.18 0.71 35.31
C SER A 33 -0.77 -0.32 34.24
N GLU A 34 0.48 -0.16 33.78
CA GLU A 34 1.50 -1.22 33.65
C GLU A 34 1.18 -2.54 32.92
N VAL A 35 0.45 -2.46 31.80
CA VAL A 35 0.59 -3.46 30.73
C VAL A 35 0.75 -2.70 29.43
N LYS A 36 1.99 -2.55 28.95
CA LYS A 36 2.29 -2.06 27.61
C LYS A 36 1.83 -3.16 26.64
N SER A 37 0.53 -3.25 26.38
CA SER A 37 -0.04 -4.13 25.37
C SER A 37 0.71 -3.84 24.08
N LYS A 38 1.49 -4.81 23.60
CA LYS A 38 2.28 -4.67 22.38
C LYS A 38 1.28 -4.47 21.24
N LEU A 39 1.08 -3.21 20.84
CA LEU A 39 0.29 -2.87 19.68
C LEU A 39 1.15 -3.20 18.46
N GLU A 40 0.77 -4.25 17.76
CA GLU A 40 1.44 -4.69 16.53
C GLU A 40 0.70 -4.12 15.32
N THR A 41 1.46 -3.66 14.33
CA THR A 41 0.92 -3.24 13.04
C THR A 41 1.22 -4.29 12.00
N VAL A 42 0.25 -4.58 11.13
CA VAL A 42 0.46 -5.47 9.99
C VAL A 42 1.56 -4.89 9.12
N LYS A 43 2.62 -5.68 8.90
CA LYS A 43 3.64 -5.37 7.90
C LYS A 43 3.10 -5.64 6.50
N VAL A 44 3.25 -4.68 5.61
CA VAL A 44 2.77 -4.76 4.23
C VAL A 44 3.95 -4.65 3.29
N VAL A 45 4.06 -5.63 2.40
CA VAL A 45 5.11 -5.73 1.39
C VAL A 45 4.50 -5.74 0.00
N VAL A 46 5.14 -5.04 -0.94
CA VAL A 46 4.68 -4.96 -2.33
C VAL A 46 5.73 -5.57 -3.26
N ARG A 47 5.30 -6.46 -4.16
CA ARG A 47 6.14 -7.01 -5.24
C ARG A 47 5.52 -6.68 -6.58
N CYS A 48 6.31 -6.08 -7.47
CA CYS A 48 5.94 -5.97 -8.87
C CYS A 48 6.59 -7.12 -9.66
N ARG A 49 5.78 -7.85 -10.42
CA ARG A 49 6.30 -8.86 -11.34
C ARG A 49 6.89 -8.19 -12.60
N PRO A 50 7.81 -8.86 -13.31
CA PRO A 50 8.18 -8.48 -14.68
C PRO A 50 6.96 -8.47 -15.61
N MET A 51 7.01 -7.64 -16.65
CA MET A 51 5.99 -7.61 -17.70
C MET A 51 5.88 -8.98 -18.37
N SER A 52 4.66 -9.45 -18.59
CA SER A 52 4.40 -10.70 -19.30
C SER A 52 4.59 -10.52 -20.81
N GLU A 53 4.93 -11.59 -21.53
CA GLU A 53 5.06 -11.57 -22.99
C GLU A 53 3.82 -10.98 -23.69
N LYS A 54 2.62 -11.33 -23.23
CA LYS A 54 1.35 -10.78 -23.76
C LYS A 54 1.30 -9.25 -23.65
N GLU A 55 1.81 -8.70 -22.56
CA GLU A 55 1.81 -7.26 -22.29
C GLU A 55 2.88 -6.55 -23.14
N THR A 56 4.03 -7.19 -23.34
CA THR A 56 5.09 -6.70 -24.22
C THR A 56 4.67 -6.74 -25.70
N THR A 57 4.04 -7.83 -26.16
CA THR A 57 3.52 -7.96 -27.52
C THR A 57 2.40 -6.95 -27.81
N ALA A 58 1.56 -6.66 -26.80
CA ALA A 58 0.54 -5.61 -26.89
C ALA A 58 1.10 -4.18 -26.73
N SER A 59 2.43 -4.02 -26.62
CA SER A 59 3.13 -2.73 -26.48
C SER A 59 2.61 -1.89 -25.30
N TYR A 60 2.29 -2.52 -24.17
CA TYR A 60 1.91 -1.79 -22.96
C TYR A 60 3.15 -1.23 -22.24
N HIS A 61 3.01 -0.03 -21.69
CA HIS A 61 4.08 0.63 -20.93
C HIS A 61 4.00 0.28 -19.45
N LYS A 62 5.17 0.09 -18.80
CA LYS A 62 5.28 -0.07 -17.35
C LYS A 62 4.93 1.26 -16.68
N VAL A 63 3.79 1.30 -15.99
CA VAL A 63 3.31 2.48 -15.26
C VAL A 63 3.67 2.50 -13.78
N VAL A 64 4.19 1.39 -13.27
CA VAL A 64 4.61 1.24 -11.87
C VAL A 64 6.12 1.46 -11.78
N LYS A 65 6.53 2.46 -10.99
CA LYS A 65 7.92 2.71 -10.62
C LYS A 65 8.10 2.34 -9.15
N LEU A 66 9.17 1.60 -8.86
CA LEU A 66 9.47 1.13 -7.51
C LEU A 66 10.74 1.80 -7.00
N TYR A 67 10.79 2.00 -5.68
CA TYR A 67 11.92 2.57 -4.97
C TYR A 67 12.20 1.74 -3.71
N PRO A 68 12.89 0.59 -3.84
CA PRO A 68 13.14 -0.33 -2.73
C PRO A 68 13.81 0.33 -1.52
N ASP A 69 14.80 1.19 -1.74
CA ASP A 69 15.58 1.89 -0.69
C ASP A 69 14.72 2.70 0.29
N ARG A 70 13.53 3.14 -0.16
CA ARG A 70 12.60 3.96 0.62
C ARG A 70 11.23 3.31 0.81
N GLY A 71 11.08 2.03 0.47
CA GLY A 71 9.79 1.32 0.48
C GLY A 71 8.72 2.02 -0.38
N GLY A 72 9.14 2.70 -1.45
CA GLY A 72 8.30 3.59 -2.24
C GLY A 72 7.72 2.93 -3.49
N VAL A 73 6.46 3.24 -3.80
CA VAL A 73 5.80 2.83 -5.04
C VAL A 73 5.13 4.03 -5.67
N GLU A 74 5.44 4.31 -6.92
CA GLU A 74 4.80 5.35 -7.73
C GLU A 74 4.02 4.71 -8.88
N VAL A 75 2.73 5.05 -8.98
CA VAL A 75 1.86 4.58 -10.06
C VAL A 75 1.52 5.77 -10.94
N GLN A 76 1.96 5.72 -12.20
CA GLN A 76 1.66 6.71 -13.22
C GLN A 76 0.29 6.45 -13.82
N ILE A 77 -0.56 7.49 -13.84
CA ILE A 77 -1.87 7.45 -14.45
C ILE A 77 -1.78 8.30 -15.71
N LYS A 78 -2.14 7.76 -16.88
CA LYS A 78 -1.95 8.42 -18.19
C LYS A 78 -2.53 9.85 -18.27
N THR A 79 -3.54 10.15 -17.47
CA THR A 79 -4.33 11.38 -17.54
C THR A 79 -4.22 12.26 -16.29
N GLN A 80 -3.44 11.87 -15.28
CA GLN A 80 -3.42 12.50 -13.96
C GLN A 80 -2.01 12.51 -13.36
N ASN A 81 -1.85 13.21 -12.24
CA ASN A 81 -0.63 13.17 -11.44
C ASN A 81 -0.36 11.74 -10.95
N SER A 82 0.92 11.36 -10.92
CA SER A 82 1.34 10.06 -10.39
C SER A 82 1.02 9.96 -8.90
N LYS A 83 0.66 8.75 -8.47
CA LYS A 83 0.30 8.50 -7.07
C LYS A 83 1.43 7.75 -6.37
N TYR A 84 1.89 8.32 -5.26
CA TYR A 84 2.99 7.79 -4.48
C TYR A 84 2.49 7.11 -3.20
N PHE A 85 3.05 5.94 -2.91
CA PHE A 85 2.73 5.10 -1.75
C PHE A 85 4.01 4.64 -1.05
N THR A 86 3.90 4.34 0.24
CA THR A 86 5.00 3.83 1.07
C THR A 86 4.57 2.58 1.81
N PHE A 87 5.43 1.58 1.83
CA PHE A 87 5.23 0.27 2.45
C PHE A 87 6.47 -0.12 3.27
N ASP A 88 6.38 -1.20 4.03
CA ASP A 88 7.50 -1.67 4.85
C ASP A 88 8.66 -2.20 3.99
N ALA A 89 8.34 -2.86 2.86
CA ALA A 89 9.32 -3.28 1.86
C ALA A 89 8.70 -3.33 0.46
N VAL A 90 9.53 -3.14 -0.57
CA VAL A 90 9.11 -3.12 -1.98
C VAL A 90 10.14 -3.84 -2.85
N TYR A 91 9.68 -4.72 -3.74
CA TYR A 91 10.52 -5.55 -4.61
C TYR A 91 10.14 -5.39 -6.09
N ASP A 92 11.12 -5.08 -6.96
CA ASP A 92 10.96 -5.01 -8.42
C ASP A 92 11.54 -6.27 -9.07
N GLY A 93 10.73 -7.34 -9.14
CA GLY A 93 11.23 -8.66 -9.49
C GLY A 93 12.02 -9.34 -8.37
N GLY A 94 12.71 -10.43 -8.70
CA GLY A 94 13.48 -11.24 -7.74
C GLY A 94 12.92 -12.66 -7.53
N ASN A 95 13.77 -13.53 -6.97
CA ASN A 95 13.43 -14.92 -6.68
C ASN A 95 12.51 -15.02 -5.46
N GLN A 96 11.62 -16.01 -5.49
CA GLN A 96 10.68 -16.24 -4.39
C GLN A 96 11.38 -16.60 -3.07
N ALA A 97 12.51 -17.29 -3.15
CA ALA A 97 13.29 -17.71 -1.98
C ALA A 97 13.86 -16.51 -1.23
N ASP A 98 14.53 -15.59 -1.93
CA ASP A 98 15.17 -14.41 -1.33
C ASP A 98 14.15 -13.52 -0.60
N ILE A 99 12.99 -13.26 -1.23
CA ILE A 99 11.90 -12.48 -0.62
C ILE A 99 11.32 -13.22 0.59
N TYR A 100 11.25 -14.55 0.54
CA TYR A 100 10.74 -15.36 1.65
C TYR A 100 11.65 -15.24 2.88
N ASP A 101 12.95 -15.40 2.68
CA ASP A 101 13.93 -15.37 3.76
C ASP A 101 14.06 -13.97 4.38
N GLU A 102 13.89 -12.91 3.61
CA GLU A 102 13.98 -11.53 4.11
C GLU A 102 12.72 -11.06 4.87
N VAL A 103 11.52 -11.44 4.40
CA VAL A 103 10.26 -10.90 4.93
C VAL A 103 9.56 -11.85 5.91
N PHE A 104 9.71 -13.16 5.71
CA PHE A 104 8.91 -14.17 6.39
C PHE A 104 9.71 -15.03 7.37
N ARG A 105 11.04 -14.95 7.39
CA ARG A 105 11.88 -15.48 8.48
C ARG A 105 12.30 -14.33 9.41
N PRO A 106 11.59 -14.12 10.53
CA PRO A 106 11.94 -13.11 11.52
C PRO A 106 13.18 -13.49 12.35
#